data_AF-A0A6C0HM57-F1
#
_entry.id   AF-A0A6C0HM57-F1
#
_cell.length_a   1.000
_cell.length_b   1.000
_cell.length_c   1.000
_cell.angle_alpha   90.00
_cell.angle_beta   90.00
_cell.angle_gamma   90.00
#
_symmetry.space_group_name_H-M   'P 1'
#
loop_
_entity.id
_entity.type
_entity.pdbx_description
1 polymer ?
#
loop_
_entity_poly.entity_id
_entity_poly.type
_entity_poly.pdbx_seq_one_letter_code
_entity_poly.pdbx_strand_id
1 'polypeptide(L)'
;MNKHKYNSYDTTLLVLIGITTIIVCIAIIYRFYRKIDAFANANTSISKINPLDTTLEANMVALRNDYVGIMSDAYNKMTLQDEHAIQNLYNDSIANSNIISALSAKLNIQKNSAKTSFPVGSFIKTIKSKNNAQTLSLASNDPEGKYSVNVNDKCLTVSGTCDNNSPYCTQDCQNILYTSDSQKFEVSNIATVADAKKIMGPHANISSANVYPFNVLRSVVDNTCLSMSNSGVSLEPCNLNDIRHQWSISPDENICLMA
;
A
#
# COMPACT_ATOMS: atom_id res chain seq x y z
N MET A 1 -4.61 -5.28 -58.56
CA MET A 1 -3.96 -4.03 -58.12
C MET A 1 -4.32 -3.78 -56.67
N ASN A 2 -3.53 -4.28 -55.71
CA ASN A 2 -3.71 -3.98 -54.28
C ASN A 2 -2.61 -3.02 -53.84
N LYS A 3 -2.98 -1.74 -53.66
CA LYS A 3 -2.10 -0.73 -53.05
C LYS A 3 -2.17 -0.90 -51.53
N HIS A 4 -1.08 -1.37 -50.94
CA HIS A 4 -0.86 -1.33 -49.50
C HIS A 4 -0.82 0.14 -49.04
N LYS A 5 -1.82 0.54 -48.25
CA LYS A 5 -1.77 1.75 -47.43
C LYS A 5 -0.87 1.44 -46.22
N TYR A 6 0.37 1.94 -46.26
CA TYR A 6 1.24 1.99 -45.09
C TYR A 6 0.71 3.06 -44.12
N ASN A 7 0.53 2.68 -42.85
CA ASN A 7 -0.01 3.53 -41.80
C ASN A 7 0.98 4.66 -41.45
N SER A 8 0.54 5.91 -41.64
CA SER A 8 1.28 7.14 -41.36
C SER A 8 1.69 7.35 -39.88
N TYR A 9 1.27 6.48 -38.96
CA TYR A 9 1.55 6.60 -37.52
C TYR A 9 2.91 6.01 -37.11
N ASP A 10 3.46 5.08 -37.90
CA ASP A 10 4.71 4.38 -37.56
C ASP A 10 5.94 5.27 -37.78
N THR A 11 5.89 6.12 -38.81
CA THR A 11 6.98 7.06 -39.14
C THR A 11 7.15 8.16 -38.09
N THR A 12 6.07 8.63 -37.47
CA THR A 12 6.13 9.72 -36.47
C THR A 12 6.75 9.25 -35.16
N LEU A 13 6.49 8.01 -34.75
CA LEU A 13 7.07 7.41 -33.55
C LEU A 13 8.57 7.18 -33.71
N LEU A 14 8.99 6.68 -34.88
CA LEU A 14 10.41 6.48 -35.20
C LEU A 14 11.20 7.80 -35.22
N VAL A 15 10.61 8.87 -35.75
CA VAL A 15 11.22 10.21 -35.71
C VAL A 15 11.37 10.72 -34.28
N LEU A 16 10.38 10.49 -33.42
CA LEU A 16 10.44 10.91 -32.01
C LEU A 16 11.56 10.18 -31.24
N ILE A 17 11.71 8.87 -31.47
CA ILE A 17 12.79 8.06 -30.89
C ILE A 17 14.16 8.51 -31.42
N GLY A 18 14.25 8.87 -32.70
CA GLY A 18 15.48 9.41 -33.27
C GLY A 18 15.91 10.71 -32.59
N ILE A 19 14.98 11.64 -32.38
CA ILE A 19 15.25 12.94 -31.75
C ILE A 19 15.69 12.77 -30.30
N THR A 20 15.01 11.91 -29.52
CA THR A 20 15.37 11.68 -28.11
C THR A 20 16.76 11.06 -27.97
N THR A 21 17.12 10.14 -28.86
CA THR A 21 18.45 9.51 -28.87
C THR A 21 19.56 10.54 -29.15
N ILE A 22 19.35 11.45 -30.11
CA ILE A 22 20.31 12.51 -30.43
C ILE A 22 20.51 13.46 -29.23
N ILE A 23 19.44 13.84 -28.53
CA ILE A 23 19.52 14.71 -27.34
C ILE A 23 20.34 14.05 -26.23
N VAL A 24 20.15 12.74 -26.00
CA VAL A 24 20.94 11.99 -25.00
C VAL A 24 22.42 11.93 -25.40
N CYS A 25 22.73 11.69 -26.68
CA CYS A 25 24.12 11.70 -27.16
C CYS A 25 24.79 13.06 -26.93
N ILE A 26 24.12 14.17 -27.25
CA ILE A 26 24.64 15.53 -27.01
C ILE A 26 24.89 15.77 -25.51
N ALA A 27 23.97 15.34 -24.65
CA ALA A 27 24.11 15.51 -23.19
C ALA A 27 25.31 14.73 -22.61
N ILE A 28 25.57 13.52 -23.12
CA ILE A 28 26.73 12.70 -22.73
C ILE A 28 28.03 13.39 -23.17
N ILE A 29 28.09 13.85 -24.42
CA ILE A 29 29.25 14.57 -24.96
C ILE A 29 29.52 15.84 -24.14
N TYR A 30 28.50 16.64 -23.84
CA TYR A 30 28.64 17.86 -23.05
C TYR A 30 29.16 17.58 -21.62
N ARG A 31 28.68 16.52 -20.96
CA ARG A 31 29.21 16.09 -19.66
C ARG A 31 30.67 15.66 -19.73
N PHE A 32 31.09 15.06 -20.83
CA PHE A 32 32.47 14.62 -21.02
C PHE A 32 33.41 15.81 -21.23
N TYR A 33 33.03 16.77 -22.08
CA TYR A 33 33.84 17.98 -22.31
C TYR A 33 33.98 18.85 -21.07
N ARG A 34 32.92 18.98 -20.24
CA ARG A 34 32.99 19.75 -18.98
C ARG A 34 34.02 19.19 -17.99
N LYS A 35 34.34 17.89 -18.04
CA LYS A 35 35.41 17.30 -17.21
C LYS A 35 36.82 17.67 -17.68
N ILE A 36 36.99 18.01 -18.95
CA ILE A 36 38.31 18.35 -19.51
C ILE A 36 38.68 19.81 -19.17
N ASP A 37 37.73 20.74 -19.19
CA ASP A 37 37.99 22.16 -18.83
C ASP A 37 38.41 22.34 -17.35
N ALA A 38 38.07 21.38 -16.48
CA ALA A 38 38.54 21.39 -15.09
C ALA A 38 40.05 21.20 -14.95
N PHE A 39 40.74 20.65 -15.97
CA PHE A 39 42.19 20.51 -15.99
C PHE A 39 42.93 21.73 -16.58
N ALA A 40 42.25 22.61 -17.31
CA ALA A 40 42.87 23.77 -17.95
C ALA A 40 43.13 24.96 -17.01
N ASN A 41 42.50 25.01 -15.83
CA ASN A 41 42.57 26.13 -14.89
C ASN A 41 43.51 25.89 -13.69
N ALA A 42 44.39 24.89 -13.74
CA ALA A 42 45.45 24.77 -12.75
C ALA A 42 46.49 25.88 -13.01
N ASN A 43 46.39 27.00 -12.28
CA ASN A 43 47.43 28.02 -12.22
C ASN A 43 48.72 27.43 -11.63
N THR A 44 49.54 26.79 -12.45
CA THR A 44 50.89 26.39 -12.09
C THR A 44 51.86 27.50 -12.47
N SER A 45 52.17 28.37 -11.51
CA SER A 45 53.31 29.28 -11.62
C SER A 45 54.59 28.46 -11.49
N ILE A 46 55.15 28.01 -12.61
CA ILE A 46 56.49 27.41 -12.65
C ILE A 46 57.51 28.55 -12.46
N SER A 47 58.35 28.44 -11.43
CA SER A 47 59.45 29.38 -11.17
C SER A 47 60.41 29.39 -12.38
N LYS A 48 60.70 30.59 -12.91
CA LYS A 48 61.60 30.76 -14.05
C LYS A 48 63.01 30.29 -13.69
N ILE A 49 63.50 29.29 -14.43
CA ILE A 49 64.86 28.76 -14.27
C ILE A 49 65.83 29.67 -15.03
N ASN A 50 66.85 30.18 -14.34
CA ASN A 50 67.90 31.00 -14.93
C ASN A 50 68.96 30.06 -15.58
N PRO A 51 69.29 30.20 -16.88
CA PRO A 51 69.96 29.14 -17.64
C PRO A 51 71.50 29.16 -17.57
N LEU A 52 72.11 29.63 -16.47
CA LEU A 52 73.57 29.68 -16.37
C LEU A 52 74.05 29.55 -14.93
N ASP A 53 74.10 28.34 -14.38
CA ASP A 53 74.98 28.03 -13.24
C ASP A 53 75.18 26.52 -13.06
N THR A 54 76.31 26.13 -12.45
CA THR A 54 76.76 24.74 -12.18
C THR A 54 75.91 24.00 -11.14
N THR A 55 74.66 24.40 -10.96
CA THR A 55 73.68 23.86 -10.02
C THR A 55 72.62 22.99 -10.71
N LEU A 56 72.90 22.44 -11.89
CA LEU A 56 71.99 21.58 -12.65
C LEU A 56 71.39 20.46 -11.78
N GLU A 57 72.20 19.88 -10.89
CA GLU A 57 71.77 18.84 -9.97
C GLU A 57 70.82 19.38 -8.88
N ALA A 58 71.11 20.55 -8.30
CA ALA A 58 70.24 21.20 -7.33
C ALA A 58 68.91 21.67 -7.95
N ASN A 59 68.96 22.19 -9.18
CA ASN A 59 67.77 22.60 -9.93
C ASN A 59 66.92 21.38 -10.34
N MET A 60 67.55 20.26 -10.69
CA MET A 60 66.84 19.00 -10.96
C MET A 60 66.22 18.39 -9.69
N VAL A 61 66.89 18.50 -8.54
CA VAL A 61 66.34 18.06 -7.24
C VAL A 61 65.15 18.94 -6.83
N ALA A 62 65.25 20.26 -7.01
CA ALA A 62 64.14 21.18 -6.76
C ALA A 62 62.93 20.87 -7.65
N LEU A 63 63.15 20.67 -8.96
CA LEU A 63 62.09 20.27 -9.90
C LEU A 63 61.44 18.94 -9.54
N ARG A 64 62.23 17.95 -9.10
CA ARG A 64 61.70 16.66 -8.64
C ARG A 64 60.82 16.83 -7.41
N ASN A 65 61.27 17.62 -6.44
CA ASN A 65 60.51 17.83 -5.21
C ASN A 65 59.19 18.58 -5.48
N ASP A 66 59.21 19.58 -6.36
CA ASP A 66 58.00 20.29 -6.80
C ASP A 66 57.04 19.35 -7.53
N TYR A 67 57.55 18.49 -8.43
CA TYR A 67 56.73 17.50 -9.14
C TYR A 67 56.09 16.50 -8.18
N VAL A 68 56.84 15.99 -7.19
CA VAL A 68 56.31 15.08 -6.16
C VAL A 68 55.27 15.78 -5.28
N GLY A 69 55.49 17.05 -4.92
CA GLY A 69 54.53 17.86 -4.17
C GLY A 69 53.21 18.05 -4.93
N ILE A 70 53.28 18.39 -6.22
CA ILE A 70 52.10 18.56 -7.09
C ILE A 70 51.33 17.24 -7.24
N MET A 71 52.05 16.11 -7.44
CA MET A 71 51.41 14.80 -7.54
C MET A 71 50.75 14.37 -6.23
N SER A 72 51.39 14.64 -5.09
CA SER A 72 50.83 14.38 -3.75
C SER A 72 49.56 15.22 -3.51
N ASP A 73 49.60 16.51 -3.83
CA ASP A 73 48.45 17.41 -3.69
C ASP A 73 47.30 17.04 -4.63
N ALA A 74 47.60 16.65 -5.87
CA ALA A 74 46.60 16.17 -6.83
C ALA A 74 45.97 14.86 -6.35
N TYR A 75 46.78 13.92 -5.85
CA TYR A 75 46.31 12.65 -5.31
C TYR A 75 45.44 12.85 -4.06
N ASN A 76 45.86 13.69 -3.12
CA ASN A 76 45.09 14.01 -1.92
C ASN A 76 43.78 14.72 -2.25
N LYS A 77 43.78 15.64 -3.22
CA LYS A 77 42.55 16.30 -3.69
C LYS A 77 41.60 15.33 -4.41
N MET A 78 42.12 14.41 -5.23
CA MET A 78 41.30 13.34 -5.83
C MET A 78 40.70 12.44 -4.75
N THR A 79 41.50 12.00 -3.79
CA THR A 79 41.05 11.10 -2.72
C THR A 79 39.98 11.76 -1.85
N LEU A 80 40.16 13.04 -1.48
CA LEU A 80 39.17 13.82 -0.72
C LEU A 80 37.88 14.09 -1.52
N GLN A 81 37.98 14.35 -2.83
CA GLN A 81 36.81 14.51 -3.70
C GLN A 81 36.04 13.20 -3.85
N ASP A 82 36.75 12.07 -3.97
CA ASP A 82 36.15 10.75 -4.04
C ASP A 82 35.51 10.35 -2.70
N GLU A 83 36.13 10.65 -1.57
CA GLU A 83 35.53 10.43 -0.24
C GLU A 83 34.27 11.28 -0.04
N HIS A 84 34.28 12.56 -0.42
CA HIS A 84 33.08 13.40 -0.36
C HIS A 84 31.98 12.92 -1.33
N ALA A 85 32.35 12.45 -2.53
CA ALA A 85 31.40 11.88 -3.48
C ALA A 85 30.79 10.57 -2.96
N ILE A 86 31.59 9.70 -2.35
CA ILE A 86 31.14 8.45 -1.72
C ILE A 86 30.24 8.75 -0.51
N GLN A 87 30.59 9.72 0.32
CA GLN A 87 29.75 10.13 1.46
C GLN A 87 28.41 10.72 1.00
N ASN A 88 28.40 11.51 -0.08
CA ASN A 88 27.16 12.02 -0.67
C ASN A 88 26.31 10.90 -1.28
N LEU A 89 26.92 9.96 -2.01
CA LEU A 89 26.22 8.77 -2.51
C LEU A 89 25.66 7.89 -1.38
N TYR A 90 26.38 7.77 -0.26
CA TYR A 90 25.93 7.06 0.93
C TYR A 90 24.74 7.78 1.59
N ASN A 91 24.82 9.09 1.78
CA ASN A 91 23.73 9.91 2.31
C ASN A 91 22.49 9.89 1.39
N ASP A 92 22.69 9.97 0.08
CA ASP A 92 21.63 9.82 -0.93
C ASP A 92 21.03 8.41 -0.89
N SER A 93 21.83 7.36 -0.65
CA SER A 93 21.35 6.00 -0.47
C SER A 93 20.51 5.83 0.80
N ILE A 94 20.87 6.52 1.90
CA ILE A 94 20.08 6.54 3.14
C ILE A 94 18.77 7.31 2.92
N ALA A 95 18.81 8.46 2.25
CA ALA A 95 17.61 9.23 1.90
C ALA A 95 16.68 8.39 1.00
N ASN A 96 17.22 7.70 0.00
CA ASN A 96 16.48 6.79 -0.86
C ASN A 96 15.96 5.56 -0.10
N SER A 97 16.72 5.02 0.86
CA SER A 97 16.27 3.94 1.76
C SER A 97 15.09 4.39 2.63
N ASN A 98 15.12 5.62 3.15
CA ASN A 98 14.00 6.19 3.90
C ASN A 98 12.77 6.41 3.00
N ILE A 99 12.96 6.85 1.76
CA ILE A 99 11.90 6.96 0.76
C ILE A 99 11.36 5.58 0.37
N ILE A 100 12.20 4.55 0.23
CA ILE A 100 11.80 3.17 -0.03
C ILE A 100 11.07 2.59 1.19
N SER A 101 11.49 2.90 2.43
CA SER A 101 10.78 2.49 3.64
C SER A 101 9.42 3.18 3.73
N ALA A 102 9.33 4.48 3.39
CA ALA A 102 8.08 5.24 3.35
C ALA A 102 7.17 4.80 2.19
N LEU A 103 7.74 4.46 1.04
CA LEU A 103 7.01 3.86 -0.09
C LEU A 103 6.56 2.45 0.27
N SER A 104 7.37 1.63 0.93
CA SER A 104 7.00 0.27 1.34
C SER A 104 5.95 0.29 2.46
N ALA A 105 5.98 1.28 3.34
CA ALA A 105 4.91 1.56 4.30
C ALA A 105 3.63 2.01 3.57
N LYS A 106 3.73 2.90 2.58
CA LYS A 106 2.59 3.29 1.72
C LYS A 106 2.09 2.15 0.84
N LEU A 107 2.97 1.24 0.39
CA LEU A 107 2.67 0.08 -0.43
C LEU A 107 2.10 -1.06 0.42
N ASN A 108 2.48 -1.19 1.70
CA ASN A 108 1.84 -2.08 2.67
C ASN A 108 0.50 -1.51 3.14
N ILE A 109 0.35 -0.20 3.24
CA ILE A 109 -0.96 0.44 3.37
C ILE A 109 -1.81 0.16 2.12
N GLN A 110 -1.24 0.21 0.90
CA GLN A 110 -1.94 -0.12 -0.34
C GLN A 110 -2.15 -1.62 -0.60
N LYS A 111 -1.28 -2.52 -0.13
CA LYS A 111 -1.44 -3.98 -0.20
C LYS A 111 -2.36 -4.52 0.89
N ASN A 112 -2.38 -3.90 2.07
CA ASN A 112 -3.47 -4.11 3.04
C ASN A 112 -4.76 -3.39 2.61
N SER A 113 -4.68 -2.47 1.63
CA SER A 113 -5.82 -1.92 0.89
C SER A 113 -6.02 -2.59 -0.47
N ALA A 114 -5.32 -3.70 -0.78
CA ALA A 114 -5.78 -4.65 -1.77
C ALA A 114 -6.96 -5.39 -1.12
N LYS A 115 -8.05 -4.65 -0.98
CA LYS A 115 -9.37 -5.05 -1.45
C LYS A 115 -9.29 -6.47 -1.99
N THR A 116 -9.65 -7.44 -1.16
CA THR A 116 -10.79 -8.25 -1.53
C THR A 116 -11.94 -7.27 -1.79
N SER A 117 -11.87 -6.58 -2.93
CA SER A 117 -13.00 -5.93 -3.52
C SER A 117 -13.83 -7.11 -3.92
N PHE A 118 -14.74 -7.48 -3.01
CA PHE A 118 -15.95 -8.19 -3.40
C PHE A 118 -16.41 -7.58 -4.73
N PRO A 119 -16.76 -8.42 -5.72
CA PRO A 119 -17.20 -7.92 -7.01
C PRO A 119 -18.22 -6.81 -6.76
N VAL A 120 -17.92 -5.60 -7.23
CA VAL A 120 -18.86 -4.49 -7.15
C VAL A 120 -20.09 -4.95 -7.92
N GLY A 121 -21.16 -5.33 -7.20
CA GLY A 121 -22.38 -5.92 -7.76
C GLY A 121 -22.82 -7.29 -7.22
N SER A 122 -22.03 -8.00 -6.40
CA SER A 122 -22.47 -9.28 -5.80
C SER A 122 -22.87 -9.10 -4.33
N PHE A 123 -24.15 -9.31 -4.02
CA PHE A 123 -24.67 -9.29 -2.65
C PHE A 123 -24.10 -10.45 -1.82
N ILE A 124 -23.90 -10.21 -0.52
CA ILE A 124 -23.56 -11.28 0.42
C ILE A 124 -24.77 -12.20 0.55
N LYS A 125 -24.56 -13.49 0.27
CA LYS A 125 -25.60 -14.51 0.40
C LYS A 125 -25.46 -15.32 1.68
N THR A 126 -24.25 -15.51 2.18
CA THR A 126 -24.01 -16.30 3.39
C THR A 126 -22.90 -15.74 4.26
N ILE A 127 -23.01 -16.03 5.56
CA ILE A 127 -21.99 -15.75 6.56
C ILE A 127 -21.69 -17.00 7.37
N LYS A 128 -20.42 -17.24 7.64
CA LYS A 128 -19.93 -18.38 8.41
C LYS A 128 -19.32 -17.89 9.71
N SER A 129 -19.81 -18.40 10.84
CA SER A 129 -19.30 -18.07 12.16
C SER A 129 -17.86 -18.55 12.31
N LYS A 130 -16.98 -17.69 12.81
CA LYS A 130 -15.61 -18.09 13.18
C LYS A 130 -15.57 -18.93 14.46
N ASN A 131 -16.63 -18.93 15.27
CA ASN A 131 -16.70 -19.67 16.53
C ASN A 131 -16.92 -21.18 16.29
N ASN A 132 -17.94 -21.54 15.51
CA ASN A 132 -18.36 -22.94 15.35
C ASN A 132 -18.59 -23.37 13.89
N ALA A 133 -18.15 -22.55 12.93
CA ALA A 133 -18.30 -22.81 11.49
C ALA A 133 -19.76 -22.95 10.99
N GLN A 134 -20.77 -22.69 11.83
CA GLN A 134 -22.16 -22.63 11.38
C GLN A 134 -22.35 -21.48 10.41
N THR A 135 -23.24 -21.70 9.44
CA THR A 135 -23.47 -20.75 8.35
C THR A 135 -24.92 -20.28 8.38
N LEU A 136 -25.11 -18.97 8.20
CA LEU A 136 -26.40 -18.33 8.07
C LEU A 136 -26.53 -17.72 6.68
N SER A 137 -27.76 -17.70 6.17
CA SER A 137 -28.07 -17.03 4.92
C SER A 137 -28.43 -15.57 5.17
N LEU A 138 -28.01 -14.70 4.26
CA LEU A 138 -28.37 -13.28 4.24
C LEU A 138 -29.21 -12.98 3.00
N ALA A 139 -30.18 -12.09 3.17
CA ALA A 139 -30.92 -11.50 2.06
C ALA A 139 -30.58 -10.01 1.97
N SER A 140 -30.21 -9.52 0.79
CA SER A 140 -30.03 -8.09 0.54
C SER A 140 -31.20 -7.59 -0.27
N ASN A 141 -32.10 -6.90 0.43
CA ASN A 141 -33.33 -6.33 -0.11
C ASN A 141 -33.30 -4.79 0.00
N ASP A 142 -32.18 -4.21 0.41
CA ASP A 142 -32.02 -2.79 0.69
C ASP A 142 -30.98 -2.19 -0.27
N PRO A 143 -31.30 -1.12 -1.02
CA PRO A 143 -30.37 -0.47 -1.93
C PRO A 143 -29.15 0.16 -1.22
N GLU A 144 -29.22 0.38 0.09
CA GLU A 144 -28.12 0.88 0.93
C GLU A 144 -27.12 -0.23 1.32
N GLY A 145 -27.35 -1.48 0.89
CA GLY A 145 -26.46 -2.60 1.19
C GLY A 145 -26.61 -3.12 2.61
N LYS A 146 -27.80 -2.99 3.20
CA LYS A 146 -28.19 -3.63 4.47
C LYS A 146 -28.73 -5.05 4.20
N TYR A 147 -28.62 -5.91 5.20
CA TYR A 147 -28.94 -7.33 5.07
C TYR A 147 -29.94 -7.78 6.14
N SER A 148 -30.83 -8.69 5.76
CA SER A 148 -31.63 -9.46 6.70
C SER A 148 -30.98 -10.82 6.94
N VAL A 149 -30.96 -11.25 8.20
CA VAL A 149 -30.36 -12.52 8.62
C VAL A 149 -31.45 -13.59 8.67
N ASN A 150 -31.33 -14.63 7.86
CA ASN A 150 -32.28 -15.74 7.83
C ASN A 150 -31.89 -16.81 8.87
N VAL A 151 -32.84 -17.13 9.75
CA VAL A 151 -32.77 -18.15 10.78
C VAL A 151 -34.04 -18.98 10.70
N ASN A 152 -33.92 -20.25 10.31
CA ASN A 152 -35.03 -21.20 10.17
C ASN A 152 -36.21 -20.67 9.33
N ASP A 153 -35.90 -20.23 8.10
CA ASP A 153 -36.86 -19.69 7.12
C ASP A 153 -37.58 -18.39 7.55
N LYS A 154 -37.10 -17.76 8.62
CA LYS A 154 -37.56 -16.48 9.14
C LYS A 154 -36.41 -15.49 9.26
N CYS A 155 -36.72 -14.21 9.33
CA CYS A 155 -35.72 -13.17 9.51
C CYS A 155 -35.60 -12.80 10.98
N LEU A 156 -34.35 -12.61 11.42
CA LEU A 156 -34.05 -12.07 12.74
C LEU A 156 -34.53 -10.61 12.81
N THR A 157 -35.35 -10.32 13.80
CA THR A 157 -35.97 -9.01 14.05
C THR A 157 -35.53 -8.47 15.41
N VAL A 158 -35.16 -7.19 15.45
CA VAL A 158 -34.71 -6.46 16.63
C VAL A 158 -35.74 -5.43 17.04
N SER A 159 -36.24 -5.53 18.27
CA SER A 159 -37.08 -4.58 19.03
C SER A 159 -38.28 -3.90 18.32
N GLY A 160 -39.28 -3.48 19.11
CA GLY A 160 -40.48 -2.75 18.67
C GLY A 160 -41.57 -3.57 17.98
N THR A 161 -41.26 -4.78 17.51
CA THR A 161 -42.21 -5.72 16.88
C THR A 161 -42.19 -7.11 17.51
N CYS A 162 -41.23 -7.38 18.39
CA CYS A 162 -41.15 -8.61 19.17
C CYS A 162 -41.97 -8.51 20.45
N ASP A 163 -42.38 -9.64 21.00
CA ASP A 163 -43.08 -9.69 22.29
C ASP A 163 -42.29 -8.96 23.38
N ASN A 164 -43.00 -8.31 24.31
CA ASN A 164 -42.45 -7.39 25.32
C ASN A 164 -41.31 -7.96 26.20
N ASN A 165 -41.08 -9.27 26.17
CA ASN A 165 -40.09 -9.97 26.98
C ASN A 165 -38.84 -10.40 26.20
N SER A 166 -38.75 -10.14 24.89
CA SER A 166 -37.60 -10.54 24.09
C SER A 166 -37.01 -9.37 23.30
N PRO A 167 -35.71 -9.06 23.46
CA PRO A 167 -35.05 -7.98 22.72
C PRO A 167 -34.99 -8.25 21.21
N TYR A 168 -35.08 -9.53 20.82
CA TYR A 168 -35.13 -9.97 19.43
C TYR A 168 -36.02 -11.20 19.27
N CYS A 169 -36.47 -11.46 18.05
CA CYS A 169 -37.32 -12.59 17.71
C CYS A 169 -37.12 -12.95 16.24
N THR A 170 -37.73 -14.04 15.77
CA THR A 170 -37.76 -14.38 14.35
C THR A 170 -39.16 -14.13 13.79
N GLN A 171 -39.27 -13.33 12.73
CA GLN A 171 -40.54 -13.05 12.04
C GLN A 171 -40.41 -13.34 10.55
N ASP A 172 -41.53 -13.26 9.83
CA ASP A 172 -41.49 -13.39 8.38
C ASP A 172 -40.61 -12.30 7.78
N CYS A 173 -39.79 -12.69 6.79
CA CYS A 173 -38.85 -11.79 6.14
C CYS A 173 -39.60 -10.68 5.38
N GLN A 174 -39.24 -9.43 5.65
CA GLN A 174 -39.85 -8.29 5.00
C GLN A 174 -39.26 -8.07 3.59
N ASN A 175 -40.13 -7.79 2.60
CA ASN A 175 -39.73 -7.55 1.21
C ASN A 175 -39.68 -6.05 0.86
N ILE A 176 -38.47 -5.59 0.51
CA ILE A 176 -37.99 -4.43 -0.29
C ILE A 176 -38.71 -3.06 -0.21
N LEU A 177 -40.03 -2.95 -0.23
CA LEU A 177 -40.69 -1.69 -0.60
C LEU A 177 -40.97 -0.73 0.58
N TYR A 178 -41.26 -1.23 1.79
CA TYR A 178 -41.62 -0.38 2.94
C TYR A 178 -41.32 -1.09 4.27
N THR A 179 -40.07 -1.49 4.48
CA THR A 179 -39.72 -2.40 5.58
C THR A 179 -39.07 -1.67 6.74
N SER A 180 -39.45 -2.06 7.96
CA SER A 180 -38.87 -1.55 9.19
C SER A 180 -37.37 -1.85 9.22
N ASP A 181 -36.60 -0.98 9.86
CA ASP A 181 -35.17 -1.19 10.11
C ASP A 181 -34.93 -2.34 11.12
N SER A 182 -35.98 -2.88 11.75
CA SER A 182 -35.91 -3.97 12.72
C SER A 182 -35.29 -5.26 12.20
N GLN A 183 -35.34 -5.55 10.91
CA GLN A 183 -34.72 -6.74 10.30
C GLN A 183 -33.43 -6.43 9.52
N LYS A 184 -32.84 -5.24 9.74
CA LYS A 184 -31.70 -4.77 8.96
C LYS A 184 -30.42 -4.80 9.77
N PHE A 185 -29.39 -5.35 9.15
CA PHE A 185 -28.04 -5.45 9.69
C PHE A 185 -27.05 -4.81 8.72
N GLU A 186 -26.18 -3.99 9.28
CA GLU A 186 -25.00 -3.45 8.59
C GLU A 186 -23.85 -4.45 8.72
N VAL A 187 -23.16 -4.71 7.61
CA VAL A 187 -21.98 -5.59 7.59
C VAL A 187 -20.73 -4.72 7.51
N SER A 188 -19.90 -4.78 8.54
CA SER A 188 -18.63 -4.06 8.62
C SER A 188 -17.45 -5.01 8.47
N ASN A 189 -16.54 -4.72 7.54
CA ASN A 189 -15.27 -5.42 7.44
C ASN A 189 -14.27 -4.84 8.44
N ILE A 190 -13.66 -5.71 9.25
CA ILE A 190 -12.65 -5.37 10.24
C ILE A 190 -11.33 -5.93 9.74
N ALA A 191 -10.51 -5.05 9.16
CA ALA A 191 -9.19 -5.41 8.65
C ALA A 191 -8.10 -5.16 9.71
N THR A 192 -8.35 -4.27 10.67
CA THR A 192 -7.35 -3.83 11.63
C THR A 192 -7.91 -3.61 13.04
N VAL A 193 -7.01 -3.48 14.02
CA VAL A 193 -7.35 -3.03 15.38
C VAL A 193 -8.01 -1.65 15.38
N ALA A 194 -7.60 -0.75 14.48
CA ALA A 194 -8.18 0.59 14.38
C ALA A 194 -9.66 0.51 13.96
N ASP A 195 -10.02 -0.40 13.05
CA ASP A 195 -11.41 -0.60 12.65
C ASP A 195 -12.24 -1.20 13.79
N ALA A 196 -11.67 -2.14 14.55
CA ALA A 196 -12.34 -2.69 15.72
C ALA A 196 -12.66 -1.63 16.78
N LYS A 197 -11.74 -0.67 17.01
CA LYS A 197 -11.96 0.47 17.91
C LYS A 197 -13.02 1.45 17.43
N LYS A 198 -13.25 1.59 16.11
CA LYS A 198 -14.35 2.42 15.60
C LYS A 198 -15.72 1.85 16.01
N ILE A 199 -15.83 0.53 16.14
CA ILE A 199 -17.08 -0.14 16.52
C ILE A 199 -17.22 -0.21 18.05
N MET A 200 -16.18 -0.64 18.77
CA MET A 200 -16.24 -0.82 20.23
C MET A 200 -16.01 0.47 21.03
N GLY A 201 -15.53 1.53 20.38
CA GLY A 201 -15.17 2.80 21.00
C GLY A 201 -13.65 2.99 21.16
N PRO A 202 -13.17 4.24 21.25
CA PRO A 202 -11.75 4.58 21.21
C PRO A 202 -10.94 4.03 22.40
N HIS A 203 -11.60 3.80 23.54
CA HIS A 203 -11.00 3.26 24.77
C HIS A 203 -11.12 1.74 24.91
N ALA A 204 -11.67 1.04 23.91
CA ALA A 204 -11.79 -0.41 23.95
C ALA A 204 -10.40 -1.08 23.88
N ASN A 205 -10.16 -2.02 24.80
CA ASN A 205 -8.99 -2.89 24.76
C ASN A 205 -9.23 -4.00 23.74
N ILE A 206 -8.60 -3.90 22.57
CA ILE A 206 -8.71 -4.93 21.52
C ILE A 206 -7.61 -5.96 21.72
N SER A 207 -8.00 -7.23 21.77
CA SER A 207 -7.11 -8.38 21.94
C SER A 207 -6.16 -8.50 20.75
N SER A 208 -4.88 -8.71 21.04
CA SER A 208 -3.87 -9.04 20.04
C SER A 208 -4.04 -10.45 19.47
N ALA A 209 -4.86 -11.30 20.09
CA ALA A 209 -5.16 -12.66 19.62
C ALA A 209 -6.17 -12.68 18.47
N ASN A 210 -6.83 -11.56 18.15
CA ASN A 210 -7.78 -11.49 17.06
C ASN A 210 -7.09 -11.72 15.71
N VAL A 211 -7.67 -12.61 14.90
CA VAL A 211 -7.17 -12.92 13.55
C VAL A 211 -7.99 -12.17 12.51
N TYR A 212 -7.35 -11.17 11.90
CA TYR A 212 -7.91 -10.35 10.82
C TYR A 212 -7.67 -10.98 9.43
N PRO A 213 -8.52 -10.67 8.43
CA PRO A 213 -9.75 -9.90 8.53
C PRO A 213 -10.93 -10.75 9.04
N PHE A 214 -11.95 -10.07 9.55
CA PHE A 214 -13.28 -10.65 9.82
C PHE A 214 -14.36 -9.62 9.57
N ASN A 215 -15.61 -10.05 9.61
CA ASN A 215 -16.77 -9.19 9.47
C ASN A 215 -17.62 -9.23 10.72
N VAL A 216 -18.38 -8.17 10.92
CA VAL A 216 -19.29 -7.98 12.03
C VAL A 216 -20.63 -7.57 11.44
N LEU A 217 -21.70 -8.16 11.95
CA LEU A 217 -23.05 -7.79 11.59
C LEU A 217 -23.67 -7.03 12.76
N ARG A 218 -24.09 -5.80 12.52
CA ARG A 218 -24.63 -4.91 13.55
C ARG A 218 -26.05 -4.51 13.20
N SER A 219 -26.96 -4.68 14.15
CA SER A 219 -28.33 -4.19 14.08
C SER A 219 -28.33 -2.68 13.87
N VAL A 220 -29.09 -2.19 12.90
CA VAL A 220 -29.20 -0.75 12.63
C VAL A 220 -30.07 -0.03 13.68
N VAL A 221 -30.87 -0.78 14.47
CA VAL A 221 -31.82 -0.22 15.43
C VAL A 221 -31.13 0.15 16.75
N ASP A 222 -30.32 -0.75 17.29
CA ASP A 222 -29.78 -0.65 18.65
C ASP A 222 -28.26 -0.87 18.71
N ASN A 223 -27.59 -1.01 17.57
CA ASN A 223 -26.16 -1.26 17.46
C ASN A 223 -25.67 -2.54 18.17
N THR A 224 -26.56 -3.50 18.47
CA THR A 224 -26.14 -4.82 18.94
C THR A 224 -25.51 -5.64 17.80
N CYS A 225 -24.61 -6.54 18.16
CA CYS A 225 -23.91 -7.41 17.22
C CYS A 225 -24.53 -8.80 17.17
N LEU A 226 -24.56 -9.37 15.96
CA LEU A 226 -24.92 -10.76 15.74
C LEU A 226 -23.87 -11.69 16.32
N SER A 227 -24.32 -12.57 17.21
CA SER A 227 -23.51 -13.56 17.90
C SER A 227 -23.97 -14.97 17.56
N MET A 228 -23.02 -15.90 17.46
CA MET A 228 -23.30 -17.33 17.26
C MET A 228 -22.61 -18.17 18.31
N SER A 229 -23.42 -18.91 19.06
CA SER A 229 -22.98 -19.90 20.03
C SER A 229 -23.41 -21.31 19.60
N ASN A 230 -23.04 -22.33 20.39
CA ASN A 230 -23.55 -23.69 20.18
C ASN A 230 -25.06 -23.81 20.44
N SER A 231 -25.64 -22.87 21.19
CA SER A 231 -27.08 -22.81 21.48
C SER A 231 -27.87 -22.08 20.39
N GLY A 232 -27.19 -21.49 19.39
CA GLY A 232 -27.80 -20.74 18.30
C GLY A 232 -27.40 -19.27 18.27
N VAL A 233 -28.22 -18.50 17.56
CA VAL A 233 -28.02 -17.08 17.25
C VAL A 233 -28.55 -16.20 18.39
N SER A 234 -27.80 -15.17 18.75
CA SER A 234 -28.21 -14.13 19.70
C SER A 234 -27.79 -12.74 19.23
N LEU A 235 -28.38 -11.70 19.84
CA LEU A 235 -27.91 -10.32 19.73
C LEU A 235 -27.35 -9.87 21.07
N GLU A 236 -26.12 -9.39 21.05
CA GLU A 236 -25.37 -9.01 22.24
C GLU A 236 -24.66 -7.66 22.00
N PRO A 237 -24.28 -6.92 23.05
CA PRO A 237 -23.41 -5.76 22.89
C PRO A 237 -22.14 -6.12 22.12
N CYS A 238 -21.75 -5.28 21.17
CA CYS A 238 -20.61 -5.54 20.30
C CYS A 238 -19.31 -5.67 21.10
N ASN A 239 -18.77 -6.89 21.11
CA ASN A 239 -17.45 -7.19 21.68
C ASN A 239 -16.62 -7.95 20.64
N LEU A 240 -15.70 -7.27 19.96
CA LEU A 240 -14.92 -7.85 18.87
C LEU A 240 -13.75 -8.72 19.34
N ASN A 241 -13.51 -8.79 20.66
CA ASN A 241 -12.63 -9.82 21.23
C ASN A 241 -13.33 -11.16 21.40
N ASP A 242 -14.66 -11.17 21.33
CA ASP A 242 -15.45 -12.38 21.34
C ASP A 242 -15.54 -12.93 19.92
N ILE A 243 -15.01 -14.14 19.70
CA ILE A 243 -15.05 -14.82 18.41
C ILE A 243 -16.48 -15.11 17.95
N ARG A 244 -17.46 -15.16 18.87
CA ARG A 244 -18.89 -15.35 18.55
C ARG A 244 -19.46 -14.22 17.70
N HIS A 245 -18.88 -13.02 17.76
CA HIS A 245 -19.25 -11.86 16.93
C HIS A 245 -18.50 -11.77 15.60
N GLN A 246 -17.59 -12.71 15.32
CA GLN A 246 -16.73 -12.65 14.14
C GLN A 246 -17.23 -13.60 13.04
N TRP A 247 -17.38 -13.05 11.84
CA TRP A 247 -17.98 -13.73 10.70
C TRP A 247 -17.06 -13.70 9.48
N SER A 248 -17.08 -14.79 8.73
CA SER A 248 -16.52 -14.86 7.37
C SER A 248 -17.67 -14.73 6.38
N ILE A 249 -17.48 -13.97 5.30
CA ILE A 249 -18.51 -13.77 4.27
C ILE A 249 -18.25 -14.72 3.11
N SER A 250 -19.31 -15.24 2.50
CA SER A 250 -19.24 -15.92 1.20
C SER A 250 -20.31 -15.38 0.24
N PRO A 251 -19.95 -15.14 -1.04
CA PRO A 251 -20.92 -14.83 -2.09
C PRO A 251 -21.72 -16.06 -2.53
N ASP A 252 -21.22 -17.26 -2.22
CA ASP A 252 -21.85 -18.51 -2.62
C ASP A 252 -23.08 -18.79 -1.74
N GLU A 253 -24.13 -19.33 -2.35
CA GLU A 253 -25.24 -19.91 -1.61
C GLU A 253 -24.73 -21.14 -0.87
N ASN A 254 -25.28 -21.36 0.32
CA ASN A 254 -24.97 -22.55 1.10
C ASN A 254 -25.58 -23.75 0.37
N ILE A 255 -24.83 -24.35 -0.55
CA ILE A 255 -25.22 -25.62 -1.16
C ILE A 255 -24.95 -26.66 -0.09
N CYS A 256 -25.97 -26.97 0.72
CA CYS A 256 -26.00 -28.24 1.41
C CYS A 256 -25.99 -29.32 0.32
N LEU A 257 -24.81 -29.90 0.07
CA LEU A 257 -24.72 -31.17 -0.62
C LEU A 257 -25.40 -32.18 0.31
N MET A 258 -26.68 -32.47 0.04
CA MET A 258 -27.33 -33.63 0.63
C MET A 258 -26.47 -34.84 0.25
N ALA A 259 -25.77 -35.41 1.23
CA ALA A 259 -25.10 -36.70 1.14
C ALA A 259 -26.06 -37.77 1.67
#